data_AF-A0A8T5K5U0-F1
#
_entry.id   AF-A0A8T5K5U0-F1
#
_cell.length_a   1.000
_cell.length_b   1.000
_cell.length_c   1.000
_cell.angle_alpha   90.00
_cell.angle_beta   90.00
_cell.angle_gamma   90.00
#
_symmetry.space_group_name_H-M   'P 1'
#
loop_
_entity.id
_entity.type
_entity.pdbx_description
1 polymer ?
#
loop_
_entity_poly.entity_id
_entity_poly.type
_entity_poly.pdbx_seq_one_letter_code
_entity_poly.pdbx_strand_id
1 'polypeptide(L)'
;MIKLKPFKQSKGYCGPASLKMVLSAYGITKSENYLAKITKSSRTKGCDEDNIVKASKILGFKGYVKPNSSIQEVKKLVEKGIPVIVDWFSPEEAGHYSVVVGFEKNKIILADPHFGEIKKHKIDWFEERWFDLPFNKKGPLLKEIIVIHR
;
A
#
# COMPACT_ATOMS: atom_id res chain seq x y z
N MET A 1 -5.35 -15.83 0.91
CA MET A 1 -4.69 -14.74 0.16
C MET A 1 -5.74 -14.10 -0.73
N ILE A 2 -5.86 -12.78 -0.67
CA ILE A 2 -6.78 -12.00 -1.50
C ILE A 2 -6.28 -12.06 -2.94
N LYS A 3 -7.19 -12.35 -3.88
CA LYS A 3 -6.87 -12.35 -5.31
C LYS A 3 -6.85 -10.90 -5.82
N LEU A 4 -5.74 -10.48 -6.40
CA LEU A 4 -5.60 -9.21 -7.11
C LEU A 4 -4.68 -9.39 -8.33
N LYS A 5 -4.57 -8.37 -9.17
CA LYS A 5 -3.65 -8.33 -10.31
C LYS A 5 -2.39 -7.54 -9.93
N PRO A 6 -1.22 -8.20 -9.74
CA PRO A 6 0.04 -7.50 -9.49
C PRO A 6 0.35 -6.52 -10.62
N PHE A 7 1.02 -5.42 -10.28
CA PHE A 7 1.32 -4.37 -11.25
C PHE A 7 2.63 -3.68 -10.93
N LYS A 8 3.54 -3.63 -11.91
CA LYS A 8 4.81 -2.93 -11.80
C LYS A 8 4.60 -1.43 -11.99
N GLN A 9 5.06 -0.63 -11.05
CA GLN A 9 4.91 0.83 -11.08
C GLN A 9 5.78 1.49 -12.15
N SER A 10 5.35 2.67 -12.57
CA SER A 10 6.23 3.69 -13.11
C SER A 10 7.05 4.38 -12.00
N LYS A 11 8.17 5.01 -12.37
CA LYS A 11 9.03 5.76 -11.43
C LYS A 11 8.21 6.75 -10.59
N GLY A 12 8.32 6.64 -9.27
CA GLY A 12 7.67 7.49 -8.27
C GLY A 12 6.18 7.19 -8.04
N TYR A 13 5.61 6.13 -8.61
CA TYR A 13 4.17 5.83 -8.55
C TYR A 13 3.81 4.60 -7.69
N CYS A 14 4.56 4.31 -6.62
CA CYS A 14 4.25 3.19 -5.71
C CYS A 14 2.84 3.31 -5.09
N GLY A 15 2.42 4.52 -4.71
CA GLY A 15 1.07 4.81 -4.21
C GLY A 15 -0.05 4.56 -5.25
N PRO A 16 -0.01 5.21 -6.44
CA PRO A 16 -0.95 4.92 -7.53
C PRO A 16 -0.99 3.44 -7.94
N ALA A 17 0.17 2.78 -8.01
CA ALA A 17 0.27 1.36 -8.34
C ALA A 17 -0.34 0.47 -7.24
N SER A 18 -0.10 0.77 -5.97
CA SER A 18 -0.73 0.10 -4.84
C SER A 18 -2.24 0.26 -4.86
N LEU A 19 -2.75 1.49 -5.07
CA LEU A 19 -4.18 1.75 -5.24
C LEU A 19 -4.76 0.95 -6.41
N LYS A 20 -4.05 0.88 -7.55
CA LYS A 20 -4.45 0.07 -8.71
C LYS A 20 -4.62 -1.41 -8.34
N MET A 21 -3.66 -1.98 -7.61
CA MET A 21 -3.71 -3.37 -7.16
C MET A 21 -4.88 -3.60 -6.20
N VAL A 22 -5.11 -2.71 -5.23
CA VAL A 22 -6.27 -2.76 -4.32
C VAL A 22 -7.59 -2.73 -5.11
N LEU A 23 -7.75 -1.81 -6.06
CA LEU A 23 -8.96 -1.72 -6.90
C LEU A 23 -9.19 -3.00 -7.70
N SER A 24 -8.13 -3.66 -8.16
CA SER A 24 -8.25 -4.93 -8.89
C SER A 24 -8.81 -6.07 -8.02
N ALA A 25 -8.54 -6.05 -6.71
CA ALA A 25 -9.15 -6.99 -5.76
C ALA A 25 -10.68 -6.80 -5.67
N TYR A 26 -11.16 -5.59 -5.94
CA TYR A 26 -12.58 -5.24 -5.99
C TYR A 26 -13.20 -5.35 -7.40
N GLY A 27 -12.46 -5.90 -8.36
CA GLY A 27 -12.90 -6.03 -9.76
C GLY A 27 -12.88 -4.73 -10.56
N ILE A 28 -12.27 -3.66 -10.04
CA ILE A 28 -12.20 -2.36 -10.70
C ILE A 28 -10.85 -2.20 -11.40
N THR A 29 -10.90 -1.81 -12.68
CA THR A 29 -9.70 -1.54 -13.49
C THR A 29 -9.59 -0.06 -13.81
N LYS A 30 -8.44 0.55 -13.47
CA LYS A 30 -8.07 1.92 -13.83
C LYS A 30 -6.62 1.95 -14.32
N SER A 31 -6.28 2.92 -15.18
CA SER A 31 -4.90 3.11 -15.63
C SER A 31 -4.05 3.75 -14.51
N GLU A 32 -2.76 3.44 -14.47
CA GLU A 32 -1.85 4.06 -13.50
C GLU A 32 -1.80 5.58 -13.66
N ASN A 33 -1.78 6.08 -14.91
CA ASN A 33 -1.81 7.52 -15.20
C ASN A 33 -3.04 8.23 -14.65
N TYR A 34 -4.23 7.61 -14.76
CA TYR A 34 -5.44 8.17 -14.18
C TYR A 34 -5.34 8.22 -12.65
N LEU A 35 -4.87 7.13 -12.03
CA LEU A 35 -4.70 7.05 -10.59
C LEU A 35 -3.67 8.06 -10.09
N ALA A 36 -2.53 8.19 -10.77
CA ALA A 36 -1.50 9.18 -10.46
C ALA A 36 -2.05 10.62 -10.49
N LYS A 37 -2.95 10.93 -11.43
CA LYS A 37 -3.60 12.24 -11.49
C LYS A 37 -4.48 12.49 -10.25
N ILE A 38 -5.33 11.53 -9.88
CA ILE A 38 -6.27 11.74 -8.76
C ILE A 38 -5.62 11.59 -7.38
N THR A 39 -4.52 10.85 -7.26
CA THR A 39 -3.68 10.81 -6.05
C THR A 39 -2.65 11.95 -6.00
N LYS A 40 -2.61 12.82 -7.03
CA LYS A 40 -1.65 13.93 -7.14
C LYS A 40 -0.19 13.47 -7.04
N SER A 41 0.10 12.26 -7.51
CA SER A 41 1.44 11.68 -7.48
C SER A 41 2.36 12.40 -8.46
N SER A 42 3.58 12.67 -8.02
CA SER A 42 4.66 13.14 -8.90
C SER A 42 5.74 12.09 -9.03
N ARG A 43 6.48 12.11 -10.15
CA ARG A 43 7.57 11.15 -10.41
C ARG A 43 8.77 11.31 -9.48
N THR A 44 8.88 12.44 -8.78
CA THR A 44 10.02 12.78 -7.92
C THR A 44 9.69 12.72 -6.43
N LYS A 45 8.43 12.92 -6.05
CA LYS A 45 8.01 12.97 -4.63
C LYS A 45 7.02 11.88 -4.23
N GLY A 46 6.49 11.10 -5.17
CA GLY A 46 5.39 10.19 -4.87
C GLY A 46 4.08 10.93 -4.60
N CYS A 47 3.24 10.35 -3.74
CA CYS A 47 2.01 10.95 -3.24
C CYS A 47 1.83 10.66 -1.74
N ASP A 48 1.21 11.60 -1.03
CA ASP A 48 0.84 11.41 0.37
C ASP A 48 -0.31 10.41 0.55
N GLU A 49 -0.32 9.73 1.68
CA GLU A 49 -1.30 8.77 2.17
C GLU A 49 -2.74 9.32 2.12
N ASP A 50 -2.91 10.59 2.49
CA ASP A 50 -4.18 11.30 2.46
C ASP A 50 -4.74 11.45 1.04
N ASN A 51 -3.85 11.60 0.04
CA ASN A 51 -4.28 11.70 -1.36
C ASN A 51 -4.73 10.35 -1.90
N ILE A 52 -4.17 9.24 -1.42
CA ILE A 52 -4.64 7.88 -1.74
C ILE A 52 -6.06 7.68 -1.21
N VAL A 53 -6.35 8.10 0.03
CA VAL A 53 -7.70 8.04 0.60
C VAL A 53 -8.68 8.96 -0.14
N LYS A 54 -8.27 10.18 -0.50
CA LYS A 54 -9.12 11.09 -1.31
C LYS A 54 -9.43 10.49 -2.68
N ALA A 55 -8.43 9.88 -3.33
CA ALA A 55 -8.62 9.19 -4.61
C ALA A 55 -9.57 7.99 -4.51
N SER A 56 -9.50 7.20 -3.43
CA SER A 56 -10.43 6.08 -3.24
C SER A 56 -11.88 6.55 -3.06
N LYS A 57 -12.10 7.67 -2.35
CA LYS A 57 -13.42 8.31 -2.21
C LYS A 57 -13.99 8.80 -3.53
N ILE A 58 -13.18 9.40 -4.40
CA ILE A 58 -13.59 9.77 -5.77
C ILE A 58 -14.07 8.55 -6.57
N LEU A 59 -13.50 7.37 -6.30
CA LEU A 59 -13.85 6.11 -6.94
C LEU A 59 -15.04 5.39 -6.28
N GLY A 60 -15.70 6.00 -5.29
CA GLY A 60 -16.86 5.44 -4.60
C GLY A 60 -16.53 4.49 -3.45
N PHE A 61 -15.29 4.48 -2.98
CA PHE A 61 -14.86 3.68 -1.83
C PHE A 61 -14.80 4.53 -0.56
N LYS A 62 -14.80 3.85 0.58
CA LYS A 62 -14.38 4.42 1.86
C LYS A 62 -12.90 4.14 2.05
N GLY A 63 -12.24 4.99 2.83
CA GLY A 63 -10.88 4.72 3.24
C GLY A 63 -10.39 5.63 4.35
N TYR A 64 -9.35 5.17 5.01
CA TYR A 64 -8.69 5.88 6.11
C TYR A 64 -7.21 5.52 6.16
N VAL A 65 -6.44 6.44 6.73
CA VAL A 65 -5.04 6.23 7.13
C VAL A 65 -5.02 5.92 8.62
N LYS A 66 -4.16 5.00 9.04
CA LYS A 66 -3.94 4.72 10.46
C LYS A 66 -2.45 4.49 10.74
N PRO A 67 -1.79 5.37 11.52
CA PRO A 67 -0.45 5.09 12.03
C PRO A 67 -0.50 4.13 13.23
N ASN A 68 0.67 3.63 13.64
CA ASN A 68 0.84 2.77 14.81
C ASN A 68 -0.02 1.49 14.79
N SER A 69 -0.20 0.91 13.60
CA SER A 69 -0.92 -0.35 13.43
C SER A 69 -0.10 -1.55 13.94
N SER A 70 -0.76 -2.71 14.00
CA SER A 70 -0.13 -3.99 14.38
C SER A 70 -0.32 -5.04 13.29
N ILE A 71 0.57 -6.03 13.25
CA ILE A 71 0.43 -7.16 12.34
C ILE A 71 -0.89 -7.90 12.56
N GLN A 72 -1.34 -8.01 13.81
CA GLN A 72 -2.62 -8.63 14.15
C GLN A 72 -3.80 -7.84 13.58
N GLU A 73 -3.74 -6.50 13.58
CA GLU A 73 -4.78 -5.66 12.97
C GLU A 73 -4.82 -5.82 11.45
N VAL A 74 -3.66 -5.76 10.79
CA VAL A 74 -3.54 -6.00 9.34
C VAL A 74 -4.07 -7.38 8.97
N LYS A 75 -3.71 -8.41 9.75
CA LYS A 75 -4.20 -9.78 9.55
C LYS A 75 -5.72 -9.87 9.63
N LYS A 76 -6.35 -9.26 10.64
CA LYS A 76 -7.82 -9.22 10.77
C LYS A 76 -8.50 -8.54 9.58
N LEU A 77 -7.92 -7.48 9.02
CA LEU A 77 -8.46 -6.81 7.83
C LEU A 77 -8.35 -7.71 6.60
N VAL A 78 -7.19 -8.32 6.39
CA VAL A 78 -6.94 -9.21 5.25
C VAL A 78 -7.79 -10.49 5.31
N GLU A 79 -8.03 -11.04 6.50
CA GLU A 79 -8.95 -12.17 6.72
C GLU A 79 -10.41 -11.83 6.37
N LYS A 80 -10.80 -10.55 6.51
CA LYS A 80 -12.10 -10.04 6.05
C LYS A 80 -12.14 -9.74 4.54
N GLY A 81 -11.07 -10.07 3.80
CA GLY A 81 -10.97 -9.82 2.38
C GLY A 81 -10.65 -8.37 2.01
N ILE A 82 -10.18 -7.55 2.95
CA ILE A 82 -9.79 -6.16 2.72
C ILE A 82 -8.28 -6.10 2.51
N PRO A 83 -7.78 -5.78 1.29
CA PRO A 83 -6.36 -5.52 1.08
C PRO A 83 -5.93 -4.27 1.83
N VAL A 84 -4.71 -4.29 2.38
CA VAL A 84 -4.18 -3.19 3.18
C VAL A 84 -2.92 -2.65 2.52
N ILE A 85 -2.87 -1.36 2.22
CA ILE A 85 -1.63 -0.72 1.78
C ILE A 85 -0.81 -0.44 3.04
N VAL A 86 0.48 -0.78 3.03
CA VAL A 86 1.44 -0.48 4.10
C VAL A 86 2.46 0.53 3.59
N ASP A 87 2.84 1.48 4.45
CA ASP A 87 3.98 2.37 4.24
C ASP A 87 5.18 1.83 5.02
N TRP A 88 6.27 1.50 4.33
CA TRP A 88 7.40 0.80 4.94
C TRP A 88 8.73 1.11 4.22
N PHE A 89 9.83 0.91 4.94
CA PHE A 89 11.19 1.14 4.46
C PHE A 89 11.69 -0.09 3.72
N SER A 90 11.41 -0.13 2.42
CA SER A 90 11.89 -1.18 1.53
C SER A 90 13.40 -1.04 1.24
N PRO A 91 14.14 -2.16 1.12
CA PRO A 91 15.54 -2.12 0.72
C PRO A 91 15.79 -1.45 -0.65
N GLU A 92 14.82 -1.54 -1.56
CA GLU A 92 14.97 -1.12 -2.95
C GLU A 92 14.59 0.35 -3.20
N GLU A 93 13.60 0.87 -2.47
CA GLU A 93 13.04 2.21 -2.71
C GLU A 93 13.15 3.16 -1.49
N ALA A 94 13.68 2.68 -0.36
CA ALA A 94 13.51 3.34 0.94
C ALA A 94 12.01 3.46 1.27
N GLY A 95 11.46 4.67 1.43
CA GLY A 95 10.03 4.87 1.65
C GLY A 95 9.17 4.31 0.52
N HIS A 96 8.27 3.37 0.84
CA HIS A 96 7.58 2.57 -0.16
C HIS A 96 6.19 2.10 0.27
N TYR A 97 5.27 2.10 -0.70
CA TYR A 97 3.94 1.51 -0.54
C TYR A 97 3.88 0.13 -1.18
N SER A 98 3.43 -0.87 -0.41
CA SER A 98 3.07 -2.21 -0.92
C SER A 98 1.71 -2.64 -0.39
N VAL A 99 1.10 -3.67 -0.98
CA VAL A 99 -0.25 -4.14 -0.59
C VAL A 99 -0.16 -5.48 0.11
N VAL A 100 -0.56 -5.55 1.38
CA VAL A 100 -0.73 -6.81 2.10
C VAL A 100 -1.96 -7.53 1.58
N VAL A 101 -1.75 -8.75 1.08
CA VAL A 101 -2.80 -9.60 0.50
C VAL A 101 -2.99 -10.92 1.23
N GLY A 102 -2.13 -11.22 2.20
CA GLY A 102 -2.21 -12.48 2.91
C GLY A 102 -1.14 -12.65 3.96
N PHE A 103 -1.28 -13.73 4.71
CA PHE A 103 -0.31 -14.23 5.66
C PHE A 103 -0.16 -15.73 5.45
N GLU A 104 1.03 -16.27 5.68
CA GLU A 104 1.31 -17.69 5.66
C GLU A 104 2.34 -18.01 6.73
N LYS A 105 1.97 -18.82 7.74
CA LYS A 105 2.82 -19.13 8.90
C LYS A 105 3.35 -17.84 9.54
N ASN A 106 4.67 -17.64 9.52
CA ASN A 106 5.36 -16.45 10.03
C ASN A 106 5.73 -15.44 8.92
N LYS A 107 5.05 -15.48 7.78
CA LYS A 107 5.32 -14.60 6.63
C LYS A 107 4.13 -13.70 6.32
N ILE A 108 4.44 -12.44 6.03
CA ILE A 108 3.54 -11.48 5.41
C ILE A 108 3.67 -11.57 3.88
N ILE A 109 2.54 -11.49 3.17
CA ILE A 109 2.49 -11.61 1.71
C ILE A 109 2.12 -10.24 1.14
N LEU A 110 3.06 -9.64 0.40
CA LEU A 110 2.95 -8.32 -0.20
C LEU A 110 2.83 -8.43 -1.72
N ALA A 111 1.83 -7.79 -2.32
CA ALA A 111 1.89 -7.42 -3.72
C ALA A 111 2.69 -6.12 -3.82
N ASP A 112 3.89 -6.20 -4.38
CA ASP A 112 4.88 -5.13 -4.36
C ASP A 112 4.94 -4.42 -5.72
N PRO A 113 4.68 -3.10 -5.78
CA PRO A 113 4.67 -2.39 -7.05
C PRO A 113 6.05 -2.17 -7.65
N HIS A 114 7.15 -2.21 -6.88
CA HIS A 114 8.50 -2.09 -7.45
C HIS A 114 8.80 -3.28 -8.39
N PHE A 115 8.44 -4.48 -7.93
CA PHE A 115 8.63 -5.71 -8.68
C PHE A 115 7.48 -6.01 -9.64
N GLY A 116 6.26 -5.58 -9.30
CA GLY A 116 5.04 -5.98 -9.97
C GLY A 116 4.64 -7.42 -9.70
N GLU A 117 5.02 -7.94 -8.54
CA GLU A 117 4.91 -9.36 -8.17
C GLU A 117 4.41 -9.51 -6.73
N ILE A 118 4.04 -10.74 -6.35
CA ILE A 118 3.72 -11.08 -4.97
C ILE A 118 4.96 -11.65 -4.29
N LYS A 119 5.41 -11.02 -3.21
CA LYS A 119 6.54 -11.44 -2.39
C LYS A 119 6.11 -11.85 -1.00
N LYS A 120 6.94 -12.69 -0.36
CA LYS A 120 6.75 -13.14 1.01
C LYS A 120 7.95 -12.75 1.84
N HIS A 121 7.70 -12.02 2.92
CA HIS A 121 8.73 -11.62 3.88
C HIS A 121 8.43 -12.26 5.23
N LYS A 122 9.46 -12.55 6.02
CA LYS A 122 9.20 -12.90 7.43
C LYS A 122 8.61 -11.68 8.14
N ILE A 123 7.69 -11.93 9.07
CA ILE A 123 6.98 -10.85 9.78
C ILE A 123 7.95 -10.01 10.62
N ASP A 124 8.89 -10.65 11.34
CA ASP A 124 9.92 -9.98 12.13
C ASP A 124 10.76 -8.99 11.29
N TRP A 125 11.24 -9.46 10.14
CA TRP A 125 12.00 -8.65 9.20
C TRP A 125 11.21 -7.46 8.65
N PHE A 126 9.92 -7.66 8.38
CA PHE A 126 9.04 -6.58 7.92
C PHE A 126 8.76 -5.58 9.04
N GLU A 127 8.48 -6.04 10.27
CA GLU A 127 8.19 -5.16 11.40
C GLU A 127 9.36 -4.24 11.76
N GLU A 128 10.61 -4.71 11.65
CA GLU A 128 11.81 -3.87 11.79
C GLU A 128 11.89 -2.73 10.76
N ARG A 129 11.21 -2.88 9.62
CA ARG A 129 11.21 -1.97 8.48
C ARG A 129 9.88 -1.25 8.31
N TRP A 130 8.93 -1.45 9.22
CA TRP A 130 7.59 -0.88 9.07
C TRP A 130 7.53 0.56 9.59
N PHE A 131 8.28 1.42 8.90
CA PHE A 131 8.36 2.85 9.10
C PHE A 131 8.69 3.56 7.78
N ASP A 132 8.49 4.86 7.72
CA ASP A 132 9.02 5.70 6.63
C ASP A 132 9.58 7.03 7.18
N LEU A 133 10.49 7.64 6.44
CA LEU A 133 11.12 8.92 6.70
C LEU A 133 10.71 9.91 5.60
N PRO A 134 9.48 10.46 5.65
CA PRO A 134 9.01 11.39 4.64
C PRO A 134 9.88 12.64 4.62
N PHE A 135 10.04 13.26 3.45
CA PHE A 135 10.81 14.49 3.28
C PHE A 135 10.28 15.71 4.07
N ASN A 136 9.13 15.59 4.75
CA ASN A 136 8.52 16.65 5.53
C ASN A 136 8.99 16.63 7.01
N LYS A 137 8.84 17.76 7.71
CA LYS A 137 9.38 17.95 9.08
C LYS A 137 8.61 17.20 10.19
N LYS A 138 7.67 16.30 9.88
CA LYS A 138 6.77 15.70 10.88
C LYS A 138 7.33 14.47 11.61
N GLY A 139 8.57 14.08 11.31
CA GLY A 139 9.22 12.92 11.93
C GLY A 139 8.84 11.60 11.23
N PRO A 140 9.31 10.46 11.74
CA PRO A 140 9.08 9.17 11.13
C PRO A 140 7.60 8.77 11.16
N LEU A 141 7.11 8.21 10.06
CA LEU A 141 5.85 7.47 10.04
C LEU A 141 6.12 6.07 10.59
N LEU A 142 5.31 5.61 11.53
CA LEU A 142 5.50 4.31 12.17
C LEU A 142 4.27 3.44 11.94
N LYS A 143 4.50 2.24 11.40
CA LYS A 143 3.50 1.18 11.21
C LYS A 143 2.21 1.68 10.57
N GLU A 144 2.35 2.51 9.53
CA GLU A 144 1.21 3.13 8.88
C GLU A 144 0.54 2.16 7.90
N ILE A 145 -0.79 2.20 7.91
CA ILE A 145 -1.64 1.52 6.94
C ILE A 145 -2.61 2.49 6.29
N ILE A 146 -2.94 2.18 5.03
CA ILE A 146 -4.06 2.78 4.31
C ILE A 146 -5.04 1.67 3.98
N VAL A 147 -6.27 1.83 4.45
CA VAL A 147 -7.34 0.85 4.27
C VAL A 147 -8.38 1.44 3.34
N ILE A 148 -8.76 0.67 2.32
CA ILE A 148 -9.77 1.05 1.33
C ILE A 148 -10.79 -0.06 1.25
N HIS A 149 -12.07 0.25 1.44
CA HIS A 149 -13.16 -0.72 1.49
C HIS A 149 -14.49 -0.14 0.95
N ARG A 150 -15.53 -0.96 0.80
CA ARG A 150 -16.89 -0.52 0.42
C ARG A 150 -17.69 -0.04 1.64
#